data_AF-A0A6M0C6N0-F1
#
_entry.id   AF-A0A6M0C6N0-F1
#
_cell.length_a   1.000
_cell.length_b   1.000
_cell.length_c   1.000
_cell.angle_alpha   90.00
_cell.angle_beta   90.00
_cell.angle_gamma   90.00
#
_symmetry.space_group_name_H-M   'P 1'
#
loop_
_entity.id
_entity.type
_entity.pdbx_description
1 polymer ?
#
loop_
_entity_poly.entity_id
_entity_poly.type
_entity_poly.pdbx_seq_one_letter_code
_entity_poly.pdbx_strand_id
1 'polypeptide(L)'
;MNPLLNLISLLGIIGLCFIAWLGSENRRVIPWNVIIWGIGLQLAIGLFVFVLPTRELIAGLNTVLNALLDAADAGAQFLFGNVLARNFA
;
A
#
# COMPACT_ATOMS: atom_id res chain seq x y z
N MET A 1 8.27 19.25 -12.63
CA MET A 1 7.44 18.94 -11.44
C MET A 1 6.55 20.14 -11.20
N ASN A 2 5.23 19.99 -11.25
CA ASN A 2 4.32 21.12 -11.09
C ASN A 2 4.22 21.47 -9.60
N PRO A 3 4.71 22.65 -9.15
CA PRO A 3 4.80 22.97 -7.72
C PRO A 3 3.42 23.02 -7.04
N LEU A 4 2.37 23.34 -7.81
CA LEU A 4 0.98 23.33 -7.35
C LEU A 4 0.51 21.96 -6.87
N LEU A 5 0.89 20.87 -7.56
CA LEU A 5 0.46 19.52 -7.19
C LEU A 5 1.12 19.07 -5.89
N ASN A 6 2.39 19.39 -5.69
CA ASN A 6 3.11 19.06 -4.45
C ASN A 6 2.52 19.81 -3.25
N LEU A 7 2.06 21.05 -3.46
CA LEU A 7 1.41 21.84 -2.41
C LEU A 7 0.05 21.26 -2.02
N ILE A 8 -0.73 20.80 -3.01
CA ILE A 8 -2.01 20.12 -2.79
C ILE A 8 -1.80 18.80 -2.03
N SER A 9 -0.78 18.01 -2.39
CA SER A 9 -0.43 16.78 -1.67
C SER A 9 -0.05 17.05 -0.22
N LEU A 10 0.71 18.12 0.06
CA LEU A 10 1.06 18.53 1.42
C LEU A 10 -0.20 18.93 2.22
N LEU A 11 -1.09 19.71 1.61
CA LEU A 11 -2.38 20.09 2.21
C LEU A 11 -3.25 18.87 2.49
N GLY A 12 -3.23 17.85 1.63
CA GLY A 12 -3.95 16.61 1.83
C GLY A 12 -3.52 15.88 3.10
N ILE A 13 -2.21 15.77 3.36
CA ILE A 13 -1.68 15.12 4.57
C ILE A 13 -2.16 15.87 5.82
N ILE A 14 -2.05 17.20 5.83
CA ILE A 14 -2.50 18.04 6.95
C ILE A 14 -4.02 17.91 7.15
N GLY A 15 -4.79 17.90 6.06
CA GLY A 15 -6.24 17.74 6.10
C GLY A 15 -6.68 16.39 6.68
N LEU A 16 -6.01 15.30 6.31
CA LEU A 16 -6.28 13.97 6.86
C LEU A 16 -5.94 13.90 8.36
N CYS A 17 -4.82 14.49 8.78
CA CYS A 17 -4.49 14.62 10.21
C CYS A 17 -5.55 15.43 10.98
N PHE A 18 -6.09 16.49 10.37
CA PHE A 18 -7.15 17.30 10.98
C PHE A 18 -8.48 16.52 11.12
N ILE A 19 -8.86 15.73 10.10
CA ILE A 19 -10.03 14.85 10.16
C ILE A 19 -9.87 13.79 11.25
N ALA A 20 -8.69 13.16 11.34
CA ALA A 20 -8.39 12.20 12.41
C ALA A 20 -8.47 12.85 13.80
N TRP A 21 -8.02 14.10 13.94
CA TRP A 21 -8.16 14.86 15.18
C TRP A 21 -9.62 15.17 15.54
N LEU A 22 -10.49 15.46 14.56
CA LEU A 22 -11.92 15.68 14.81
C LEU A 22 -12.61 14.45 15.37
N GLY A 23 -12.22 13.25 14.92
CA GLY A 23 -12.71 11.97 15.43
C GLY A 23 -12.09 11.52 16.75
N SER A 24 -11.09 12.22 17.28
CA SER A 24 -10.39 11.83 18.50
C SER A 24 -11.24 12.08 19.75
N GLU A 25 -11.35 11.05 20.58
CA GLU A 25 -12.08 11.06 21.84
C GLU A 25 -11.44 12.00 22.88
N ASN A 26 -10.12 12.18 22.84
CA ASN A 26 -9.42 13.11 23.73
C ASN A 26 -8.49 14.05 22.95
N ARG A 27 -9.08 15.12 22.40
CA ARG A 27 -8.44 16.12 21.52
C ARG A 27 -7.23 16.85 22.11
N ARG A 28 -7.01 16.75 23.43
CA ARG A 28 -5.89 17.37 24.15
C ARG A 28 -4.65 16.48 24.25
N VAL A 29 -4.81 15.15 24.19
CA VAL A 29 -3.68 14.21 24.30
C VAL A 29 -3.41 13.62 22.93
N ILE A 30 -2.67 14.37 22.13
CA ILE A 30 -2.22 13.91 20.82
C ILE A 30 -0.86 13.25 20.98
N PRO A 31 -0.69 11.95 20.68
CA PRO A 31 0.59 11.27 20.77
C PRO A 31 1.48 11.66 19.58
N TRP A 32 2.12 12.83 19.67
CA TRP A 32 2.98 13.39 18.63
C TRP A 32 4.10 12.45 18.19
N ASN A 33 4.66 11.67 19.11
CA ASN A 33 5.66 10.65 18.78
C ASN A 33 5.15 9.66 17.75
N VAL A 34 3.91 9.17 17.90
CA VAL A 34 3.30 8.19 16.97
C VAL A 34 3.02 8.83 15.62
N ILE A 35 2.52 10.07 15.60
CA ILE A 35 2.21 10.78 14.36
C ILE A 35 3.49 11.06 13.56
N ILE A 36 4.54 11.55 14.23
CA ILE A 36 5.83 11.83 13.59
C ILE A 36 6.45 10.54 13.06
N TRP A 37 6.45 9.46 13.84
CA TRP A 37 6.96 8.16 13.37
C TRP A 37 6.12 7.59 12.23
N GLY A 38 4.79 7.72 12.27
CA GLY A 38 3.89 7.25 11.21
C GLY A 38 4.09 8.01 9.89
N ILE A 39 4.08 9.33 9.94
CA ILE A 39 4.32 10.18 8.76
C ILE A 39 5.75 9.99 8.25
N GLY A 40 6.73 9.93 9.16
CA GLY A 40 8.13 9.69 8.81
C GLY A 40 8.33 8.35 8.11
N LEU A 41 7.74 7.27 8.62
CA LEU A 41 7.78 5.95 7.99
C LEU A 41 7.08 5.95 6.63
N GLN A 42 5.91 6.60 6.52
CA GLN A 42 5.18 6.71 5.25
C GLN A 42 5.99 7.44 4.18
N LEU A 43 6.65 8.55 4.53
CA LEU A 43 7.53 9.28 3.63
C LEU A 43 8.79 8.50 3.31
N ALA A 44 9.39 7.79 4.28
CA ALA A 44 10.57 6.97 4.07
C ALA A 44 10.30 5.82 3.09
N ILE A 45 9.17 5.11 3.25
CA ILE A 45 8.75 4.06 2.33
C ILE A 45 8.43 4.64 0.96
N GLY A 46 7.67 5.75 0.89
CA GLY A 46 7.37 6.42 -0.37
C GLY A 46 8.65 6.82 -1.11
N LEU A 47 9.60 7.45 -0.42
CA LEU A 47 10.89 7.83 -0.98
C LEU A 47 11.69 6.60 -1.44
N PHE A 48 11.75 5.55 -0.62
CA PHE A 48 12.42 4.30 -0.98
C PHE A 48 11.85 3.70 -2.26
N VAL A 49 10.51 3.66 -2.38
CA VAL A 49 9.81 3.14 -3.57
C VAL A 49 10.05 4.03 -4.80
N PHE A 50 10.05 5.35 -4.66
CA PHE A 50 10.23 6.29 -5.78
C PHE A 50 11.69 6.47 -6.22
N VAL A 51 12.66 6.35 -5.31
CA VAL A 51 14.09 6.57 -5.58
C VAL A 51 14.76 5.31 -6.11
N LEU A 52 14.41 4.15 -5.56
CA LEU A 52 14.91 2.89 -6.10
C LEU A 52 14.10 2.55 -7.37
N PRO A 53 14.71 1.90 -8.37
CA PRO A 53 14.01 1.31 -9.51
C PRO A 53 13.25 0.05 -9.04
N THR A 54 12.30 0.24 -8.10
CA THR A 54 11.45 -0.81 -7.54
C THR A 54 10.59 -1.49 -8.58
N ARG A 55 10.51 -0.96 -9.82
CA ARG A 55 9.90 -1.67 -10.95
C ARG A 55 10.45 -3.07 -11.13
N GLU A 56 11.77 -3.28 -11.02
CA GLU A 56 12.35 -4.61 -11.18
C GLU A 56 12.12 -5.49 -9.95
N LEU A 57 12.10 -4.88 -8.76
CA LEU A 57 11.85 -5.58 -7.50
C LEU A 57 10.38 -6.03 -7.41
N ILE A 58 9.44 -5.17 -7.80
CA ILE A 58 8.01 -5.47 -7.92
C ILE A 58 7.78 -6.51 -9.02
N ALA A 59 8.50 -6.43 -10.15
CA ALA A 59 8.42 -7.44 -11.20
C ALA A 59 8.90 -8.81 -10.69
N GLY A 60 10.00 -8.88 -9.94
CA GLY A 60 10.48 -10.12 -9.32
C GLY A 60 9.48 -10.70 -8.32
N LEU A 61 8.84 -9.84 -7.51
CA LEU A 61 7.82 -10.24 -6.56
C LEU A 61 6.57 -10.79 -7.26
N ASN A 62 6.15 -10.15 -8.36
CA ASN A 62 5.07 -10.67 -9.21
C ASN A 62 5.40 -12.04 -9.79
N THR A 63 6.64 -12.28 -10.24
CA THR A 63 7.05 -13.61 -10.74
C THR A 63 6.92 -14.69 -9.67
N VAL A 64 7.34 -14.39 -8.44
CA VAL A 64 7.22 -15.33 -7.31
C VAL A 64 5.75 -15.57 -6.94
N LEU A 65 4.95 -14.50 -6.88
CA LEU A 65 3.51 -14.62 -6.62
C LEU A 65 2.81 -15.44 -7.69
N ASN A 66 3.13 -15.22 -8.97
CA ASN A 66 2.55 -16.00 -10.06
C ASN A 66 2.92 -17.48 -9.94
N ALA A 67 4.17 -17.82 -9.59
CA ALA A 67 4.54 -19.22 -9.36
C ALA A 67 3.76 -19.85 -8.19
N LEU A 68 3.45 -19.08 -7.14
CA LEU A 68 2.60 -19.54 -6.05
C LEU A 68 1.13 -19.70 -6.47
N LEU A 69 0.62 -18.78 -7.30
CA LEU A 69 -0.72 -18.84 -7.86
C LEU A 69 -0.87 -20.04 -8.79
N ASP A 70 0.10 -20.30 -9.66
CA ASP A 70 0.13 -21.47 -10.55
C ASP A 70 0.12 -22.78 -9.75
N ALA A 71 0.89 -22.84 -8.65
CA ALA A 71 0.89 -23.99 -7.76
C ALA A 71 -0.45 -24.17 -7.03
N ALA A 72 -1.07 -23.07 -6.60
CA ALA A 72 -2.39 -23.07 -5.98
C ALA A 72 -3.48 -23.52 -6.97
N ASP A 73 -3.42 -23.06 -8.22
CA ASP A 73 -4.34 -23.43 -9.29
C ASP A 73 -4.19 -24.92 -9.66
N ALA A 74 -2.95 -25.43 -9.74
CA ALA A 74 -2.71 -26.86 -9.94
C ALA A 74 -3.30 -27.71 -8.80
N GLY A 75 -3.15 -27.26 -7.55
CA GLY A 75 -3.78 -27.89 -6.39
C GLY A 75 -5.31 -27.83 -6.43
N ALA A 76 -5.88 -26.68 -6.83
CA ALA A 76 -7.31 -26.50 -6.97
C ALA A 76 -7.90 -27.39 -8.08
N GLN A 77 -7.21 -27.52 -9.21
CA GLN A 77 -7.59 -28.43 -10.29
C GLN A 77 -7.52 -29.91 -9.87
N PHE A 78 -6.55 -30.29 -9.05
CA PHE A 78 -6.46 -31.65 -8.49
C PHE A 78 -7.65 -31.97 -7.56
N LEU A 79 -8.04 -31.02 -6.70
CA LEU A 79 -9.11 -31.21 -5.72
C LEU A 79 -10.52 -31.09 -6.33
N PHE A 80 -10.73 -30.14 -7.24
CA PHE A 80 -12.06 -29.77 -7.75
C PHE A 80 -12.29 -30.08 -9.23
N GLY A 81 -11.28 -30.58 -9.95
CA GLY A 81 -11.36 -30.84 -11.40
C GLY A 81 -11.62 -29.57 -12.23
N ASN A 82 -12.08 -29.74 -13.47
CA ASN A 82 -12.31 -28.65 -14.44
C ASN A 82 -13.48 -27.70 -14.11
N VAL A 83 -14.02 -27.73 -12.88
CA VAL A 83 -15.21 -26.96 -12.49
C VAL A 83 -14.86 -25.50 -12.20
N LEU A 84 -13.62 -25.20 -11.79
CA LEU A 84 -13.19 -23.84 -11.44
C LEU A 84 -12.61 -23.04 -12.62
N ALA A 85 -11.92 -23.69 -13.58
CA ALA A 85 -11.26 -23.03 -14.71
C ALA A 85 -12.22 -22.24 -15.63
N ARG A 86 -13.52 -22.52 -15.59
CA ARG A 86 -14.55 -21.85 -16.40
C ARG A 86 -15.12 -20.57 -15.76
N ASN A 87 -14.97 -20.38 -14.45
CA ASN A 87 -15.65 -19.29 -13.72
C ASN A 87 -14.75 -18.10 -13.37
N PHE A 88 -13.44 -18.20 -13.59
CA PHE A 88 -12.47 -17.12 -13.32
C PHE A 88 -11.83 -16.54 -14.60
N ALA A 89 -12.33 -16.90 -15.78
CA ALA A 89 -11.91 -16.37 -17.09
C ALA A 89 -12.95 -15.42 -17.69
#